data_AF-A0A6B3AKC5-F1
#
_entry.id   AF-A0A6B3AKC5-F1
#
_cell.length_a   1.000
_cell.length_b   1.000
_cell.length_c   1.000
_cell.angle_alpha   90.00
_cell.angle_beta   90.00
_cell.angle_gamma   90.00
#
_symmetry.space_group_name_H-M   'P 1'
#
loop_
_entity.id
_entity.type
_entity.pdbx_description
1 polymer ?
#
loop_
_entity_poly.entity_id
_entity_poly.type
_entity_poly.pdbx_seq_one_letter_code
_entity_poly.pdbx_strand_id
1 'polypeptide(L)'
;MDPWAPSPGPDADDAPSGTQSGGDPVRDLVQAAVADRPLDEVVDLISSLERSPEHTRAVVDALRAAGVDRPVEDVTRLVALLTRPPREAGSADEVIRAAAAHRPVEDVTRLVALLHREPLPPHCREEAL
;
A
#
# COMPACT_ATOMS: atom_id res chain seq x y z
N MET A 1 -35.93 -54.08 19.86
CA MET A 1 -35.35 -52.81 20.29
C MET A 1 -34.45 -52.36 19.16
N ASP A 2 -34.95 -51.44 18.34
CA ASP A 2 -34.29 -50.92 17.14
C ASP A 2 -33.09 -50.02 17.48
N PRO A 3 -32.05 -49.98 16.62
CA PRO A 3 -30.85 -49.17 16.80
C PRO A 3 -31.09 -47.72 16.32
N TRP A 4 -31.04 -46.75 17.24
CA TRP A 4 -31.15 -45.33 16.87
C TRP A 4 -29.79 -44.78 16.43
N ALA A 5 -29.70 -44.34 15.17
CA ALA A 5 -28.56 -43.65 14.58
C ALA A 5 -28.41 -42.21 15.13
N PRO A 6 -27.18 -41.68 15.27
CA PRO A 6 -27.00 -40.25 15.57
C PRO A 6 -27.37 -39.39 14.36
N SER A 7 -28.18 -38.35 14.60
CA SER A 7 -28.67 -37.38 13.62
C SER A 7 -27.54 -36.55 12.98
N PRO A 8 -27.71 -36.11 11.72
CA PRO A 8 -26.80 -35.16 11.06
C PRO A 8 -27.14 -33.72 11.45
N GLY A 9 -26.09 -32.92 11.59
CA GLY A 9 -26.19 -31.46 11.65
C GLY A 9 -24.89 -30.83 12.12
N PRO A 10 -23.86 -30.68 11.26
CA PRO A 10 -23.11 -29.45 11.31
C PRO A 10 -24.05 -28.39 10.72
N ASP A 11 -24.78 -27.68 11.57
CA ASP A 11 -25.05 -26.28 11.26
C ASP A 11 -23.67 -25.63 11.26
N ALA A 12 -22.99 -25.78 10.11
CA ALA A 12 -22.06 -24.81 9.61
C ALA A 12 -22.87 -23.53 9.54
N ASP A 13 -22.90 -22.83 10.67
CA ASP A 13 -22.99 -21.39 10.71
C ASP A 13 -21.80 -20.91 9.87
N ASP A 14 -22.00 -20.94 8.56
CA ASP A 14 -21.33 -20.11 7.57
C ASP A 14 -21.79 -18.68 7.86
N ALA A 15 -21.46 -18.21 9.06
CA ALA A 15 -21.25 -16.79 9.24
C ALA A 15 -20.03 -16.51 8.37
N PRO A 16 -20.14 -15.69 7.32
CA PRO A 16 -18.95 -15.00 6.86
C PRO A 16 -18.44 -14.29 8.11
N SER A 17 -17.34 -14.80 8.67
CA SER A 17 -16.43 -14.00 9.47
C SER A 17 -15.81 -12.98 8.53
N GLY A 18 -16.67 -12.12 7.95
CA GLY A 18 -16.31 -10.87 7.36
C GLY A 18 -15.69 -10.12 8.52
N THR A 19 -14.37 -10.09 8.49
CA THR A 19 -13.46 -9.24 9.22
C THR A 19 -14.17 -8.05 9.84
N GLN A 20 -14.76 -8.24 11.03
CA GLN A 20 -15.07 -7.15 11.95
C GLN A 20 -13.77 -6.79 12.66
N SER A 21 -12.74 -6.50 11.88
CA SER A 21 -11.77 -5.54 12.32
C SER A 21 -12.55 -4.24 12.29
N GLY A 22 -12.83 -3.64 13.44
CA GLY A 22 -13.27 -2.26 13.54
C GLY A 22 -12.17 -1.36 13.01
N GLY A 23 -11.88 -1.47 11.72
CA GLY A 23 -11.02 -0.60 10.96
C GLY A 23 -11.68 0.77 10.96
N ASP A 24 -10.84 1.79 11.05
CA ASP A 24 -11.27 3.13 10.72
C ASP A 24 -11.86 3.08 9.29
N PRO A 25 -13.17 3.34 9.10
CA PRO A 25 -13.79 3.22 7.78
C PRO A 25 -13.16 4.19 6.77
N VAL A 26 -12.56 5.29 7.26
CA VAL A 26 -11.81 6.22 6.43
C VAL A 26 -10.52 5.57 5.93
N ARG A 27 -9.83 4.81 6.79
CA ARG A 27 -8.62 4.06 6.42
C ARG A 27 -8.93 3.00 5.37
N ASP A 28 -10.00 2.24 5.56
CA ASP A 28 -10.40 1.20 4.61
C ASP A 28 -10.80 1.79 3.26
N LEU A 29 -11.50 2.94 3.27
CA LEU A 29 -11.82 3.70 2.05
C LEU A 29 -10.57 4.19 1.34
N VAL A 30 -9.61 4.77 2.08
CA VAL A 30 -8.35 5.25 1.52
C VAL A 30 -7.54 4.09 0.95
N GLN A 31 -7.50 2.95 1.64
CA GLN A 31 -6.82 1.75 1.16
C GLN A 31 -7.44 1.24 -0.15
N ALA A 32 -8.77 1.12 -0.23
CA ALA A 32 -9.45 0.70 -1.45
C ALA A 32 -9.21 1.70 -2.61
N ALA A 33 -9.31 3.00 -2.34
CA ALA A 33 -9.01 4.02 -3.33
C ALA A 33 -7.57 3.94 -3.83
N VAL A 34 -6.62 3.66 -2.94
CA VAL A 34 -5.22 3.50 -3.29
C VAL A 34 -4.94 2.22 -4.06
N ALA A 35 -5.72 1.16 -3.90
CA ALA A 35 -5.57 -0.06 -4.70
C ALA A 35 -6.14 0.11 -6.11
N ASP A 36 -7.34 0.67 -6.25
CA ASP A 36 -8.12 0.61 -7.49
C ASP A 36 -7.98 1.83 -8.42
N ARG A 37 -7.58 3.00 -7.89
CA ARG A 37 -7.52 4.25 -8.68
C ARG A 37 -6.28 4.33 -9.57
N PRO A 38 -6.21 5.21 -10.58
CA PRO A 38 -4.97 5.45 -11.31
C PRO A 38 -3.91 6.14 -10.42
N LEU A 39 -2.63 5.97 -10.76
CA LEU A 39 -1.50 6.47 -9.98
C LEU A 39 -1.51 7.99 -9.78
N ASP A 40 -1.89 8.76 -10.81
CA ASP A 40 -1.99 10.22 -10.73
C ASP A 40 -3.00 10.65 -9.65
N GLU A 41 -4.15 9.97 -9.59
CA GLU A 41 -5.18 10.25 -8.57
C GLU A 41 -4.74 9.85 -7.16
N VAL A 42 -3.94 8.79 -7.01
CA VAL A 42 -3.35 8.39 -5.72
C VAL A 42 -2.33 9.42 -5.24
N VAL A 43 -1.50 9.92 -6.15
CA VAL A 43 -0.53 10.98 -5.86
C VAL A 43 -1.26 12.22 -5.39
N ASP A 44 -2.34 12.65 -6.06
CA ASP A 44 -3.15 13.80 -5.66
C ASP A 44 -3.86 13.58 -4.30
N LEU A 45 -4.33 12.37 -4.04
CA LEU A 45 -4.92 11.99 -2.75
C LEU A 45 -3.89 12.12 -1.63
N ILE A 46 -2.70 11.53 -1.79
CA ILE A 46 -1.60 11.61 -0.82
C ILE A 46 -1.23 13.07 -0.54
N SER A 47 -1.08 13.90 -1.58
CA SER A 47 -0.78 15.32 -1.39
C SER A 47 -1.87 16.08 -0.67
N SER A 48 -3.12 15.70 -0.86
CA SER A 48 -4.24 16.33 -0.16
C SER A 48 -4.26 15.96 1.32
N LEU A 49 -3.91 14.71 1.66
CA LEU A 49 -3.77 14.25 3.03
C LEU A 49 -2.54 14.87 3.73
N GLU A 50 -1.41 15.01 3.04
CA GLU A 50 -0.18 15.63 3.56
C GLU A 50 -0.38 17.09 3.98
N ARG A 51 -1.31 17.83 3.34
CA ARG A 51 -1.63 19.22 3.73
C ARG A 51 -2.35 19.32 5.08
N SER A 52 -2.85 18.21 5.63
CA SER A 52 -3.56 18.19 6.90
C SER A 52 -2.80 17.35 7.93
N PRO A 53 -2.27 17.95 9.01
CA PRO A 53 -1.49 17.21 10.01
C PRO A 53 -2.30 16.12 10.72
N GLU A 54 -3.63 16.27 10.77
CA GLU A 54 -4.59 15.30 11.31
C GLU A 54 -4.55 13.96 10.56
N HIS A 55 -4.14 13.97 9.29
CA HIS A 55 -4.16 12.82 8.39
C HIS A 55 -2.78 12.16 8.21
N THR A 56 -1.77 12.56 8.99
CA THR A 56 -0.41 11.99 8.89
C THR A 56 -0.41 10.46 8.98
N ARG A 57 -1.23 9.88 9.86
CA ARG A 57 -1.34 8.42 9.99
C ARG A 57 -2.01 7.77 8.77
N ALA A 58 -3.04 8.42 8.23
CA ALA A 58 -3.74 7.96 7.03
C ALA A 58 -2.83 8.00 5.79
N VAL A 59 -1.92 8.99 5.69
CA VAL A 59 -0.89 9.04 4.64
C VAL A 59 0.01 7.80 4.72
N VAL A 60 0.55 7.50 5.89
CA VAL A 60 1.45 6.33 6.07
C VAL A 60 0.73 5.03 5.74
N ASP A 61 -0.53 4.88 6.19
CA ASP A 61 -1.34 3.70 5.87
C ASP A 61 -1.65 3.60 4.37
N ALA A 62 -1.95 4.72 3.71
CA ALA A 62 -2.16 4.78 2.27
C ALA A 62 -0.89 4.39 1.50
N LEU A 63 0.27 4.92 1.86
CA LEU A 63 1.55 4.59 1.23
C LEU A 63 1.89 3.11 1.41
N ARG A 64 1.61 2.55 2.60
CA ARG A 64 1.78 1.14 2.87
C ARG A 64 0.87 0.28 1.99
N ALA A 65 -0.42 0.60 1.92
CA ALA A 65 -1.37 -0.07 1.05
C ALA A 65 -0.92 -0.01 -0.42
N ALA A 66 -0.47 1.15 -0.90
CA ALA A 66 0.06 1.30 -2.25
C ALA A 66 1.25 0.38 -2.53
N GLY A 67 2.16 0.25 -1.56
CA GLY A 67 3.32 -0.63 -1.67
C GLY A 67 2.99 -2.13 -1.65
N VAL A 68 1.88 -2.53 -1.01
CA VAL A 68 1.46 -3.93 -0.86
C VAL A 68 0.48 -4.37 -1.95
N ASP A 69 -0.53 -3.56 -2.24
CA ASP A 69 -1.69 -3.96 -3.03
C ASP A 69 -1.49 -3.74 -4.54
N ARG A 70 -0.54 -2.88 -4.97
CA ARG A 70 -0.26 -2.60 -6.39
C ARG A 70 0.78 -3.54 -7.01
N PRO A 71 0.88 -3.70 -8.34
CA PRO A 71 2.00 -4.42 -8.94
C PRO A 71 3.33 -3.65 -8.80
N VAL A 72 4.45 -4.38 -8.85
CA VAL A 72 5.81 -3.81 -8.67
C VAL A 72 6.10 -2.67 -9.65
N GLU A 73 5.62 -2.76 -10.89
CA GLU A 73 5.75 -1.72 -11.90
C GLU A 73 5.05 -0.41 -11.49
N ASP A 74 3.85 -0.54 -10.94
CA ASP A 74 3.08 0.62 -10.49
C ASP A 74 3.69 1.23 -9.23
N VAL A 75 4.27 0.40 -8.35
CA VAL A 75 5.06 0.87 -7.20
C VAL A 75 6.26 1.70 -7.67
N THR A 76 7.02 1.24 -8.68
CA THR A 76 8.15 2.03 -9.20
C THR A 76 7.71 3.37 -9.81
N ARG A 77 6.62 3.36 -10.58
CA ARG A 77 6.05 4.60 -11.15
C ARG A 77 5.55 5.54 -10.05
N LEU A 78 4.90 5.00 -9.02
CA LEU A 78 4.43 5.79 -7.89
C LEU A 78 5.61 6.45 -7.16
N VAL A 79 6.66 5.69 -6.87
CA VAL A 79 7.89 6.21 -6.25
C VAL A 79 8.48 7.35 -7.09
N ALA A 80 8.57 7.18 -8.40
CA ALA A 80 9.09 8.23 -9.29
C ALA A 80 8.22 9.48 -9.37
N LEU A 81 6.91 9.37 -9.13
CA LEU A 81 6.01 10.52 -9.00
C LEU A 81 6.14 11.19 -7.62
N LEU A 82 6.33 10.40 -6.56
CA LEU A 82 6.47 10.89 -5.19
C LEU A 82 7.84 11.52 -4.91
N THR A 83 8.89 11.16 -5.66
CA THR A 83 10.22 11.79 -5.56
C THR A 83 10.35 13.06 -6.40
N ARG A 84 9.34 13.43 -7.21
CA ARG A 84 9.36 14.69 -7.95
C ARG A 84 9.17 15.87 -6.99
N PRO A 85 10.02 16.92 -7.09
CA PRO A 85 9.78 18.18 -6.39
C PRO A 85 8.37 18.71 -6.70
N PRO A 86 7.63 19.25 -5.71
CA PRO A 86 8.09 19.72 -4.41
C PRO A 86 7.95 18.69 -3.25
N ARG A 87 7.75 17.40 -3.52
CA ARG A 87 7.48 16.41 -2.46
C ARG A 87 8.75 15.95 -1.76
N GLU A 88 8.62 15.68 -0.46
CA GLU A 88 9.70 15.09 0.34
C GLU A 88 9.84 13.59 0.05
N ALA A 89 11.08 13.10 0.04
CA ALA A 89 11.40 11.69 -0.25
C ALA A 89 10.80 10.71 0.77
N GLY A 90 10.39 11.18 1.96
CA GLY A 90 9.86 10.33 3.03
C GLY A 90 8.62 9.51 2.62
N SER A 91 7.75 10.06 1.77
CA SER A 91 6.57 9.35 1.27
C SER A 91 6.94 8.22 0.30
N ALA A 92 7.94 8.45 -0.56
CA ALA A 92 8.45 7.41 -1.45
C ALA A 92 9.16 6.28 -0.70
N ASP A 93 9.94 6.63 0.33
CA ASP A 93 10.67 5.67 1.16
C ASP A 93 9.73 4.72 1.91
N GLU A 94 8.59 5.22 2.41
CA GLU A 94 7.61 4.38 3.09
C GLU A 94 6.95 3.38 2.12
N VAL A 95 6.65 3.79 0.88
CA VAL A 95 6.13 2.88 -0.16
C VAL A 95 7.15 1.77 -0.46
N ILE A 96 8.42 2.13 -0.67
CA ILE A 96 9.50 1.17 -0.94
C ILE A 96 9.66 0.20 0.23
N ARG A 97 9.68 0.71 1.46
CA ARG A 97 9.81 -0.09 2.68
C ARG A 97 8.64 -1.05 2.85
N ALA A 98 7.41 -0.59 2.63
CA ALA A 98 6.21 -1.40 2.72
C ALA A 98 6.19 -2.52 1.67
N ALA A 99 6.55 -2.20 0.43
CA ALA A 99 6.69 -3.18 -0.64
C ALA A 99 7.76 -4.22 -0.31
N ALA A 100 8.94 -3.79 0.16
CA ALA A 100 10.02 -4.70 0.53
C ALA A 100 9.69 -5.61 1.71
N ALA A 101 8.85 -5.14 2.65
CA ALA A 101 8.48 -5.91 3.83
C ALA A 101 7.46 -7.03 3.57
N HIS A 102 6.57 -6.85 2.58
CA HIS A 102 5.44 -7.77 2.34
C HIS A 102 5.60 -8.62 1.08
N ARG A 103 6.57 -8.31 0.21
CA ARG A 103 6.78 -9.02 -1.05
C ARG A 103 7.87 -10.09 -0.97
N PRO A 104 7.78 -11.13 -1.80
CA PRO A 104 8.85 -12.12 -1.92
C PRO A 104 10.13 -11.47 -2.46
N VAL A 105 11.28 -12.09 -2.17
CA VAL A 105 12.61 -11.54 -2.52
C VAL A 105 12.77 -11.35 -4.03
N GLU A 106 12.11 -12.17 -4.84
CA GLU A 106 12.08 -12.07 -6.30
C GLU A 106 11.47 -10.72 -6.76
N ASP A 107 10.35 -10.33 -6.16
CA ASP A 107 9.68 -9.06 -6.44
C ASP A 107 10.51 -7.88 -5.95
N VAL A 108 11.17 -8.02 -4.79
CA VAL A 108 12.08 -6.98 -4.26
C VAL A 108 13.28 -6.79 -5.19
N THR A 109 13.86 -7.88 -5.71
CA THR A 109 14.96 -7.82 -6.66
C THR A 109 14.54 -7.13 -7.95
N ARG A 110 13.31 -7.40 -8.42
CA ARG A 110 12.71 -6.73 -9.58
C ARG A 110 12.46 -5.25 -9.31
N LEU A 111 11.93 -4.89 -8.14
CA LEU A 111 11.71 -3.51 -7.70
C LEU A 111 13.02 -2.73 -7.73
N VAL A 112 14.08 -3.28 -7.13
CA VAL A 112 15.42 -2.69 -7.12
C VAL A 112 15.95 -2.50 -8.55
N ALA A 113 15.83 -3.52 -9.42
CA ALA A 113 16.27 -3.42 -10.80
C ALA A 113 15.52 -2.34 -11.61
N LEU A 114 14.23 -2.15 -11.35
CA LEU A 114 13.42 -1.11 -11.99
C LEU A 114 13.77 0.28 -11.46
N LEU A 115 13.93 0.45 -10.14
CA LEU A 115 14.36 1.72 -9.53
C LEU A 115 15.76 2.15 -9.99
N HIS A 116 16.65 1.19 -10.28
CA HIS A 116 17.97 1.48 -10.86
C HIS A 116 17.94 1.78 -12.37
N ARG A 117 16.91 1.32 -13.08
CA ARG A 117 16.74 1.52 -14.53
C ARG A 117 16.04 2.82 -14.86
N GLU A 118 15.12 3.25 -14.02
CA GLU A 118 14.57 4.59 -14.10
C GLU A 118 15.72 5.54 -13.74
N PRO A 119 16.20 6.38 -14.66
CA PRO A 119 17.31 7.26 -14.38
C PRO A 119 16.82 8.24 -13.31
N LEU A 120 17.10 7.92 -12.04
CA LEU A 120 17.09 8.86 -10.93
C LEU A 120 17.89 10.06 -11.45
N PRO A 121 17.25 11.20 -11.75
CA PRO A 121 18.02 12.34 -12.15
C PRO A 121 18.90 12.69 -10.94
N PRO A 122 20.17 13.10 -11.16
CA PRO A 122 21.08 13.36 -10.07
C PRO A 122 20.54 14.52 -9.24
N HIS A 123 19.96 14.22 -8.08
CA HIS A 123 19.47 15.17 -7.08
C HIS A 123 19.98 14.65 -5.73
N CYS A 124 20.95 15.20 -5.00
CA CYS A 124 21.74 16.40 -5.10
C CYS A 124 23.18 16.03 -4.70
N ARG A 125 24.17 16.23 -5.57
CA ARG A 125 25.57 16.40 -5.14
C ARG A 125 25.92 17.87 -5.28
N GLU A 126 25.30 18.69 -4.43
CA GLU A 126 25.72 20.06 -4.22
C GLU A 126 25.39 20.44 -2.77
N GLU A 127 26.09 19.80 -1.84
CA GLU A 127 26.27 20.34 -0.49
C GLU A 127 27.77 20.53 -0.29
N ALA A 128 28.12 21.76 0.13
CA ALA A 128 29.44 22.33 0.40
C ALA A 128 30.20 22.96 -0.79
N LEU A 129 29.78 24.19 -1.14
CA LEU A 129 30.72 25.28 -1.45
C LEU A 129 31.41 25.75 -0.15
#